data_AF-A0A392MIN7-F1
#
_entry.id   AF-A0A392MIN7-F1
#
_cell.length_a   1.000
_cell.length_b   1.000
_cell.length_c   1.000
_cell.angle_alpha   90.00
_cell.angle_beta   90.00
_cell.angle_gamma   90.00
#
_symmetry.space_group_name_H-M   'P 1'
#
loop_
_entity.id
_entity.type
_entity.pdbx_description
1 polymer ?
#
loop_
_entity_poly.entity_id
_entity_poly.type
_entity_poly.pdbx_seq_one_letter_code
_entity_poly.pdbx_strand_id
1 'polypeptide(L)'
;TPSLDCCAQESSIIEDEWGRTHASGVHVGGRIVLNLWRLIRGEVKLNLYSVEAVAEAVLRRKVPSLNHKVLTKWFSSGPGKARYQCIKYVMDRAKLNLEILNQLDMVNRTSELARVFGIDFFSVLSRGSLTILTSSPFLLSMENYNVCDPSYRA
;
A
#
# COMPACT_ATOMS: atom_id res chain seq x y z
N THR A 1 35.79 -31.54 -3.19
CA THR A 1 34.42 -31.19 -3.62
C THR A 1 33.47 -31.40 -2.45
N PRO A 2 33.07 -30.33 -1.76
CA PRO A 2 31.96 -30.39 -0.83
C PRO A 2 30.78 -29.56 -1.35
N SER A 3 29.66 -30.24 -1.55
CA SER A 3 28.32 -29.70 -1.37
C SER A 3 28.14 -29.29 0.10
N LEU A 4 27.75 -28.05 0.36
CA LEU A 4 27.24 -27.59 1.64
C LEU A 4 26.08 -26.63 1.39
N ASP A 5 24.92 -27.06 1.85
CA ASP A 5 23.72 -26.27 2.07
C ASP A 5 24.06 -24.95 2.75
N CYS A 6 23.47 -23.86 2.27
CA CYS A 6 23.10 -22.77 3.15
C CYS A 6 21.63 -22.47 2.89
N CYS A 7 20.83 -23.12 3.72
CA CYS A 7 19.64 -22.61 4.37
C CYS A 7 18.92 -21.47 3.64
N ALA A 8 17.66 -21.78 3.30
CA ALA A 8 16.52 -20.88 3.41
C ALA A 8 16.93 -19.42 3.56
N GLN A 9 16.71 -18.61 2.51
CA GLN A 9 16.55 -17.18 2.69
C GLN A 9 15.42 -17.01 3.70
N GLU A 10 15.85 -16.93 4.95
CA GLU A 10 15.10 -16.53 6.09
C GLU A 10 14.43 -15.27 5.61
N SER A 11 13.11 -15.38 5.41
CA SER A 11 12.25 -14.22 5.39
C SER A 11 12.54 -13.55 6.72
N SER A 12 13.56 -12.68 6.75
CA SER A 12 13.75 -11.73 7.80
C SER A 12 12.47 -10.94 7.72
N ILE A 13 11.50 -11.37 8.52
CA ILE A 13 10.31 -10.62 8.83
C ILE A 13 10.94 -9.36 9.40
N ILE A 14 11.00 -8.33 8.57
CA ILE A 14 11.30 -7.00 9.00
C ILE A 14 10.07 -6.65 9.85
N GLU A 15 10.08 -7.14 11.09
CA GLU A 15 9.18 -6.74 12.16
C GLU A 15 9.59 -5.35 12.64
N ASP A 16 9.75 -4.43 11.69
CA ASP A 16 9.89 -3.04 12.06
C ASP A 16 8.54 -2.59 12.61
N GLU A 17 8.57 -1.96 13.78
CA GLU A 17 7.48 -1.15 14.32
C GLU A 17 6.91 -0.18 13.26
N TRP A 18 7.78 0.21 12.33
CA TRP A 18 7.49 0.96 11.12
C TRP A 18 6.64 0.16 10.10
N GLY A 19 6.88 -1.14 9.89
CA GLY A 19 6.03 -2.02 9.09
C GLY A 19 4.62 -2.20 9.67
N ARG A 20 4.44 -2.19 10.99
CA ARG A 20 3.11 -2.20 11.63
C ARG A 20 2.33 -0.90 11.40
N THR A 21 3.05 0.22 11.36
CA THR A 21 2.46 1.57 11.26
C THR A 21 2.33 2.05 9.82
N HIS A 22 3.14 1.52 8.90
CA HIS A 22 3.22 1.94 7.50
C HIS A 22 2.85 0.86 6.48
N ALA A 23 2.99 -0.43 6.80
CA ALA A 23 2.60 -1.53 5.92
C ALA A 23 1.24 -2.15 6.29
N SER A 24 0.71 -2.99 5.41
CA SER A 24 -0.55 -3.72 5.61
C SER A 24 -0.48 -4.79 6.72
N GLY A 25 0.67 -4.96 7.39
CA GLY A 25 0.94 -6.00 8.39
C GLY A 25 0.99 -7.42 7.81
N VAL A 26 0.64 -7.58 6.53
CA VAL A 26 0.62 -8.86 5.81
C VAL A 26 1.70 -8.80 4.75
N HIS A 27 2.76 -9.59 4.95
CA HIS A 27 3.82 -9.76 3.96
C HIS A 27 3.68 -11.12 3.28
N VAL A 28 3.74 -11.12 1.95
CA VAL A 28 3.75 -12.35 1.15
C VAL A 28 4.97 -12.29 0.25
N GLY A 29 5.88 -13.27 0.37
CA GLY A 29 7.10 -13.32 -0.42
C GLY A 29 6.81 -13.17 -1.92
N GLY A 30 7.51 -12.23 -2.57
CA GLY A 30 7.35 -11.94 -4.00
C GLY A 30 6.05 -11.21 -4.39
N ARG A 31 5.21 -10.79 -3.43
CA ARG A 31 3.99 -10.00 -3.70
C ARG A 31 3.92 -8.77 -2.82
N ILE A 32 3.55 -7.65 -3.43
CA ILE A 32 3.38 -6.38 -2.72
C ILE A 32 1.92 -6.26 -2.27
N VAL A 33 1.69 -6.18 -0.95
CA VAL A 33 0.34 -6.06 -0.38
C VAL A 33 0.07 -4.61 0.05
N LEU A 34 -0.85 -3.95 -0.65
CA LEU A 34 -1.18 -2.55 -0.44
C LEU A 34 -2.48 -2.38 0.36
N ASN A 35 -2.43 -1.62 1.45
CA ASN A 35 -3.62 -1.23 2.19
C ASN A 35 -4.19 0.06 1.61
N LEU A 36 -5.25 -0.06 0.80
CA LEU A 36 -5.88 1.06 0.10
C LEU A 36 -6.35 2.18 1.04
N TRP A 37 -6.92 1.84 2.21
CA TRP A 37 -7.38 2.85 3.17
C TRP A 37 -6.23 3.75 3.65
N ARG A 38 -5.05 3.16 3.88
CA ARG A 38 -3.85 3.90 4.33
C ARG A 38 -3.25 4.73 3.21
N LEU A 39 -3.31 4.24 1.97
CA LEU A 39 -2.93 5.02 0.78
C LEU A 39 -3.83 6.25 0.63
N ILE A 40 -5.15 6.07 0.71
CA ILE A 40 -6.11 7.18 0.61
C ILE A 40 -5.88 8.22 1.70
N ARG A 41 -5.58 7.79 2.94
CA ARG A 41 -5.26 8.70 4.06
C ARG A 41 -4.04 9.59 3.82
N GLY A 42 -3.08 9.12 3.02
CA GLY A 42 -1.92 9.92 2.62
C GLY A 42 -2.27 10.97 1.56
N GLU A 43 -3.12 10.59 0.60
CA GLU A 43 -3.44 11.43 -0.57
C GLU A 43 -4.57 12.44 -0.31
N VAL A 44 -5.61 12.03 0.42
CA VAL A 44 -6.84 12.82 0.56
C VAL A 44 -7.13 13.08 2.04
N LYS A 45 -7.16 14.36 2.42
CA LYS A 45 -7.55 14.77 3.78
C LYS A 45 -9.07 14.82 3.90
N LEU A 46 -9.65 13.74 4.41
CA LEU A 46 -11.08 13.62 4.72
C LEU A 46 -11.33 13.65 6.22
N ASN A 47 -12.51 14.13 6.63
CA ASN A 47 -12.98 14.03 8.01
C ASN A 47 -13.46 12.60 8.33
N LEU A 48 -14.14 11.96 7.37
CA LEU A 48 -14.61 10.58 7.45
C LEU A 48 -14.04 9.76 6.29
N TYR A 49 -13.41 8.62 6.60
CA TYR A 49 -12.80 7.73 5.61
C TYR A 49 -13.66 6.51 5.30
N SER A 50 -14.99 6.70 5.19
CA SER A 50 -15.85 5.65 4.65
C SER A 50 -15.65 5.54 3.14
N VAL A 51 -15.86 4.36 2.57
CA VAL A 51 -15.66 4.14 1.12
C VAL A 51 -16.55 5.06 0.28
N GLU A 52 -17.73 5.41 0.79
CA GLU A 52 -18.66 6.33 0.13
C GLU A 52 -18.11 7.76 0.11
N ALA A 53 -17.59 8.25 1.24
CA ALA A 53 -16.98 9.57 1.33
C ALA A 53 -15.72 9.67 0.46
N VAL A 54 -14.91 8.61 0.43
CA VAL A 54 -13.74 8.54 -0.46
C VAL A 54 -14.16 8.53 -1.92
N ALA A 55 -15.17 7.73 -2.30
CA ALA A 55 -15.66 7.69 -3.67
C ALA A 55 -16.23 9.04 -4.11
N GLU A 56 -16.91 9.76 -3.22
CA GLU A 56 -17.39 11.11 -3.51
C GLU A 56 -16.24 12.11 -3.68
N ALA A 57 -15.20 12.03 -2.84
CA ALA A 57 -14.05 12.93 -2.91
C ALA A 57 -13.16 12.69 -4.15
N VAL A 58 -12.91 11.41 -4.50
CA VAL A 58 -11.99 11.03 -5.58
C VAL A 58 -12.71 10.94 -6.92
N LEU A 59 -13.82 10.21 -6.99
CA LEU A 59 -14.55 9.95 -8.24
C LEU A 59 -15.65 10.97 -8.52
N ARG A 60 -15.95 11.88 -7.58
CA ARG A 60 -17.10 12.82 -7.66
C ARG A 60 -18.44 12.13 -7.92
N ARG A 61 -18.58 10.89 -7.42
CA ARG A 61 -19.76 10.05 -7.60
C ARG A 61 -20.34 9.63 -6.25
N LYS A 62 -21.65 9.79 -6.09
CA LYS A 62 -22.36 9.26 -4.92
C LYS A 62 -22.56 7.75 -5.05
N VAL A 63 -22.12 7.01 -4.03
CA VAL A 63 -22.24 5.56 -3.95
C VAL A 63 -23.23 5.19 -2.84
N PRO A 64 -24.21 4.30 -3.10
CA PRO A 64 -25.13 3.85 -2.07
C PRO A 64 -24.42 2.96 -1.02
N SER A 65 -24.60 3.28 0.25
CA SER A 65 -24.24 2.39 1.37
C SER A 65 -25.42 1.50 1.74
N LEU A 66 -25.18 0.19 1.76
CA LEU A 66 -26.14 -0.78 2.27
C LEU A 66 -25.65 -1.30 3.62
N ASN A 67 -26.57 -1.44 4.57
CA ASN A 67 -26.24 -1.96 5.88
C ASN A 67 -25.94 -3.48 5.79
N HIS A 68 -24.89 -3.94 6.47
CA HIS A 68 -24.48 -5.34 6.52
C HIS A 68 -25.61 -6.30 6.93
N LYS A 69 -26.54 -5.85 7.77
CA LYS A 69 -27.74 -6.62 8.15
C LYS A 69 -28.62 -6.97 6.93
N VAL A 70 -28.75 -6.05 5.97
CA VAL A 70 -29.54 -6.25 4.75
C VAL A 70 -28.83 -7.21 3.80
N LEU A 71 -27.51 -7.04 3.61
CA LEU A 71 -26.71 -7.97 2.80
C LEU A 71 -26.80 -9.41 3.33
N THR A 72 -26.68 -9.59 4.64
CA THR A 72 -26.75 -10.91 5.27
C THR A 72 -28.11 -11.56 5.04
N LYS A 73 -29.20 -10.79 5.14
CA LYS A 73 -30.54 -11.26 4.82
C LYS A 73 -30.65 -11.67 3.35
N TRP A 74 -30.21 -10.83 2.42
CA TRP A 74 -30.24 -11.13 0.98
C TRP A 74 -29.44 -12.36 0.60
N PHE A 75 -28.29 -12.58 1.24
CA PHE A 75 -27.48 -13.77 1.04
C PHE A 75 -28.15 -15.03 1.62
N SER A 76 -28.83 -14.88 2.77
CA SER A 76 -29.51 -15.97 3.48
C SER A 76 -30.88 -16.33 2.90
N SER A 77 -31.48 -15.46 2.08
CA SER A 77 -32.79 -15.68 1.42
C SER A 77 -32.80 -16.81 0.37
N GLY A 78 -31.73 -17.63 0.26
CA GLY A 78 -31.68 -18.82 -0.58
C GLY A 78 -31.24 -18.57 -2.03
N PRO A 79 -31.29 -19.60 -2.89
CA PRO A 79 -30.96 -19.49 -4.32
C PRO A 79 -32.05 -18.67 -5.04
N GLY A 80 -31.80 -17.38 -5.18
CA GLY A 80 -32.72 -16.45 -5.84
C GLY A 80 -32.06 -15.13 -6.20
N LYS A 81 -32.86 -14.22 -6.79
CA LYS A 81 -32.40 -12.88 -7.23
C LYS A 81 -31.71 -12.07 -6.12
N ALA A 82 -32.12 -12.26 -4.86
CA ALA A 82 -31.53 -11.57 -3.71
C ALA A 82 -30.04 -11.91 -3.49
N ARG A 83 -29.66 -13.20 -3.61
CA ARG A 83 -28.25 -13.61 -3.47
C ARG A 83 -27.38 -13.03 -4.57
N TYR A 84 -27.88 -13.01 -5.80
CA TYR A 84 -27.20 -12.37 -6.93
C TYR A 84 -27.00 -10.87 -6.70
N GLN A 85 -28.01 -10.16 -6.20
CA GLN A 85 -27.89 -8.72 -5.87
C GLN A 85 -26.82 -8.45 -4.81
N CYS A 86 -26.73 -9.31 -3.78
CA CYS A 86 -25.68 -9.20 -2.77
C CYS A 86 -24.28 -9.39 -3.38
N ILE A 87 -24.09 -10.42 -4.21
CA ILE A 87 -22.81 -10.68 -4.89
C ILE A 87 -22.45 -9.52 -5.81
N LYS A 88 -23.42 -9.03 -6.60
CA LYS A 88 -23.24 -7.88 -7.48
C LYS A 88 -22.81 -6.63 -6.70
N TYR A 89 -23.46 -6.34 -5.57
CA TYR A 89 -23.07 -5.22 -4.71
C TYR A 89 -21.62 -5.33 -4.23
N VAL A 90 -21.20 -6.51 -3.75
CA VAL A 90 -19.82 -6.74 -3.30
C VAL A 90 -18.82 -6.62 -4.46
N MET A 91 -19.15 -7.14 -5.64
CA MET A 91 -18.34 -6.97 -6.84
C MET A 91 -18.21 -5.49 -7.24
N ASP A 92 -19.31 -4.74 -7.23
CA ASP A 92 -19.31 -3.32 -7.58
C ASP A 92 -18.47 -2.52 -6.57
N ARG A 93 -18.44 -2.92 -5.28
CA ARG A 93 -17.53 -2.35 -4.28
C ARG A 93 -16.06 -2.67 -4.56
N ALA A 94 -15.75 -3.89 -4.99
CA ALA A 94 -14.38 -4.25 -5.38
C ALA A 94 -13.91 -3.45 -6.62
N LYS A 95 -14.80 -3.26 -7.60
CA LYS A 95 -14.53 -2.41 -8.77
C LYS A 95 -14.29 -0.96 -8.38
N LEU A 96 -15.12 -0.39 -7.50
CA LEU A 96 -14.93 0.96 -6.98
C LEU A 96 -13.57 1.15 -6.32
N ASN A 97 -13.11 0.17 -5.53
CA ASN A 97 -11.77 0.23 -4.93
C ASN A 97 -10.66 0.30 -6.00
N LEU A 98 -10.81 -0.45 -7.09
CA LEU A 98 -9.86 -0.43 -8.21
C LEU A 98 -9.92 0.90 -8.98
N GLU A 99 -11.12 1.44 -9.22
CA GLU A 99 -11.30 2.76 -9.86
C GLU A 99 -10.66 3.88 -9.03
N ILE A 100 -10.84 3.86 -7.71
CA ILE A 100 -10.19 4.80 -6.79
C ILE A 100 -8.67 4.68 -6.88
N LEU A 101 -8.13 3.46 -6.83
CA LEU A 101 -6.68 3.23 -6.94
C LEU A 101 -6.13 3.76 -8.27
N ASN A 102 -6.87 3.57 -9.36
CA ASN A 102 -6.48 4.04 -10.68
C ASN A 102 -6.48 5.57 -10.78
N GLN A 103 -7.47 6.24 -10.18
CA GLN A 103 -7.54 7.72 -10.16
C GLN A 103 -6.44 8.36 -9.31
N LEU A 104 -6.03 7.72 -8.21
CA LEU A 104 -4.95 8.22 -7.36
C LEU A 104 -3.58 8.08 -8.04
N ASP A 105 -3.44 7.16 -9.01
CA ASP A 105 -2.23 6.94 -9.81
C ASP A 105 -0.95 6.66 -8.99
N MET A 106 -1.12 6.32 -7.71
CA MET A 106 -0.02 6.18 -6.76
C MET A 106 0.93 5.06 -7.12
N VAL A 107 0.41 3.97 -7.68
CA VAL A 107 1.23 2.81 -8.07
C VAL A 107 2.18 3.18 -9.21
N ASN A 108 1.71 3.94 -10.22
CA ASN A 108 2.54 4.34 -11.34
C ASN A 108 3.57 5.38 -10.92
N ARG A 109 3.17 6.39 -10.13
CA ARG A 109 4.12 7.38 -9.59
C ARG A 109 5.21 6.71 -8.74
N THR A 110 4.81 5.80 -7.85
CA THR A 110 5.76 5.08 -6.97
C THR A 110 6.68 4.16 -7.78
N SER A 111 6.17 3.51 -8.83
CA SER A 111 6.99 2.64 -9.70
C SER A 111 7.97 3.43 -10.57
N GLU A 112 7.57 4.60 -11.07
CA GLU A 112 8.46 5.53 -11.77
C GLU A 112 9.57 6.03 -10.84
N LEU A 113 9.22 6.45 -9.62
CA LEU A 113 10.21 6.86 -8.62
C LEU A 113 11.17 5.72 -8.28
N ALA A 114 10.66 4.50 -8.05
CA ALA A 114 11.50 3.33 -7.79
C ALA A 114 12.51 3.10 -8.92
N ARG A 115 12.07 3.24 -10.17
CA ARG A 115 12.92 3.07 -11.36
C ARG A 115 13.94 4.20 -11.53
N VAL A 116 13.57 5.44 -11.19
CA VAL A 116 14.46 6.62 -11.25
C VAL A 116 15.54 6.54 -10.19
N PHE A 117 15.20 6.12 -8.97
CA PHE A 117 16.15 6.04 -7.84
C PHE A 117 16.90 4.71 -7.76
N GLY A 118 16.45 3.68 -8.47
CA GLY A 118 17.05 2.34 -8.43
C GLY A 118 16.83 1.61 -7.10
N ILE A 119 15.74 1.93 -6.39
CA ILE A 119 15.39 1.34 -5.09
C ILE A 119 14.11 0.52 -5.19
N ASP A 120 13.86 -0.34 -4.21
CA ASP A 120 12.66 -1.18 -4.18
C ASP A 120 11.38 -0.35 -4.03
N PHE A 121 10.30 -0.79 -4.69
CA PHE A 121 8.98 -0.15 -4.66
C PHE A 121 8.48 0.02 -3.23
N PHE A 122 8.64 -1.02 -2.40
CA PHE A 122 8.22 -0.95 -1.01
C PHE A 122 9.01 0.11 -0.26
N SER A 123 10.32 0.26 -0.54
CA SER A 123 11.15 1.31 0.05
C SER A 123 10.66 2.71 -0.29
N VAL A 124 10.17 2.97 -1.52
CA VAL A 124 9.60 4.27 -1.91
C VAL A 124 8.29 4.55 -1.19
N LEU A 125 7.41 3.56 -1.10
CA LEU A 125 6.11 3.70 -0.42
C LEU A 125 6.29 3.91 1.10
N SER A 126 7.36 3.33 1.62
CA SER A 126 7.70 3.28 3.03
C SER A 126 8.42 4.53 3.49
N ARG A 127 9.47 4.89 2.78
CA ARG A 127 10.43 5.88 3.23
C ARG A 127 10.06 7.20 2.54
N GLY A 128 9.67 8.19 3.34
CA GLY A 128 9.32 9.52 2.84
C GLY A 128 10.45 10.17 2.03
N SER A 129 10.11 11.24 1.31
CA SER A 129 10.98 11.97 0.37
C SER A 129 12.39 12.32 0.88
N LEU A 130 12.55 12.56 2.18
CA LEU A 130 13.84 12.84 2.83
C LEU A 130 14.87 11.72 2.64
N THR A 131 14.45 10.47 2.85
CA THR A 131 15.31 9.28 2.66
C THR A 131 15.60 9.00 1.20
N ILE A 132 14.68 9.39 0.30
CA ILE A 132 14.86 9.21 -1.15
C ILE A 132 15.95 10.15 -1.68
N LEU A 133 16.01 11.39 -1.17
CA LEU A 133 17.13 12.29 -1.47
C LEU A 133 18.45 11.63 -1.04
N THR A 134 18.55 11.18 0.21
CA THR A 134 19.81 10.60 0.72
C THR A 134 20.19 9.29 0.02
N SER A 135 19.24 8.50 -0.48
CA SER A 135 19.54 7.23 -1.16
C SER A 135 19.87 7.36 -2.66
N SER A 136 19.69 8.53 -3.26
CA SER A 136 20.02 8.73 -4.67
C SER A 136 21.53 8.57 -4.87
N PRO A 137 22.00 7.71 -5.80
CA PRO A 137 23.44 7.51 -6.04
C PRO A 137 24.14 8.81 -6.46
N PHE A 138 23.41 9.75 -7.07
CA PHE A 138 23.91 11.08 -7.40
C PHE A 138 24.19 11.91 -6.14
N LEU A 139 23.29 11.88 -5.15
CA LEU A 139 23.47 12.61 -3.89
C LEU A 139 24.48 11.93 -2.99
N LEU A 140 24.53 10.59 -2.93
CA LEU A 140 25.61 9.85 -2.28
C LEU A 140 26.98 10.17 -2.89
N SER A 141 27.05 10.37 -4.21
CA SER A 141 28.29 10.82 -4.86
C SER A 141 28.67 12.26 -4.49
N MET A 142 27.71 13.13 -4.14
CA MET A 142 27.96 14.46 -3.57
C MET A 142 28.35 14.38 -2.08
N GLU A 143 27.74 13.47 -1.32
CA GLU A 143 27.94 13.28 0.13
C GLU A 143 29.27 12.59 0.46
N ASN A 144 29.87 11.87 -0.50
CA ASN A 144 31.24 11.33 -0.39
C ASN A 144 32.34 12.41 -0.39
N TYR A 145 32.00 13.71 -0.45
CA TYR A 145 32.85 14.79 0.04
C TYR A 145 32.41 15.18 1.47
N ASN A 146 33.01 14.53 2.48
CA ASN A 146 33.00 14.90 3.91
C ASN A 146 31.85 14.38 4.81
N VAL A 147 31.58 13.07 4.84
CA VAL A 147 30.99 12.46 6.05
C VAL A 147 32.11 12.19 7.05
N CYS A 148 32.44 13.21 7.85
CA CYS A 148 33.22 13.02 9.08
C CYS A 148 32.32 12.38 10.14
N ASP A 149 32.59 11.12 10.46
CA ASP A 149 32.02 10.39 11.59
C ASP A 149 32.34 11.13 12.92
N PRO A 150 31.34 11.54 13.74
CA PRO A 150 31.60 12.24 15.00
C PRO A 150 31.87 11.29 16.19
N SER A 151 32.26 10.04 15.94
CA SER A 151 32.39 9.00 16.98
C SER A 151 33.82 8.71 17.46
N TYR A 152 34.84 9.46 17.01
CA TYR A 152 36.23 9.30 17.49
C TYR A 152 36.78 10.61 18.06
N ARG A 153 36.36 10.97 19.27
CA ARG A 153 37.10 11.90 20.13
C ARG A 153 36.93 11.49 21.60
N ALA A 154 37.77 10.53 22.02
CA ALA A 154 38.18 10.36 23.41
C ALA A 154 39.44 11.21 23.64
#